data_AF-A0A957QJ07-F1
#
_entry.id   AF-A0A957QJ07-F1
#
_cell.length_a   1.000
_cell.length_b   1.000
_cell.length_c   1.000
_cell.angle_alpha   90.00
_cell.angle_beta   90.00
_cell.angle_gamma   90.00
#
_symmetry.space_group_name_H-M   'P 1'
#
loop_
_entity.id
_entity.type
_entity.pdbx_description
1 polymer ?
#
loop_
_entity_poly.entity_id
_entity_poly.type
_entity_poly.pdbx_seq_one_letter_code
_entity_poly.pdbx_strand_id
1 'polypeptide(L)' 'FYRVDSARSRESGSTGLGLAIVKALVSAHGGEVVVQSEGPGQGSKFVVTLPR' A
#
# COMPACT_ATOMS: atom_id res chain seq x y z
N PHE A 1 3.99 5.88 10.83
CA PHE A 1 2.56 6.22 10.88
C PHE A 1 1.76 4.93 11.00
N TYR A 2 1.25 4.65 12.20
CA TYR A 2 0.34 3.54 12.47
C TYR A 2 -1.08 4.10 12.43
N ARG A 3 -1.95 3.57 11.57
CA ARG A 3 -3.41 3.83 11.63
C ARG A 3 -4.11 2.50 11.86
N VAL A 4 -4.33 2.19 13.13
CA VAL A 4 -5.34 1.22 13.54
C VAL A 4 -6.69 1.93 13.64
N ASP A 5 -7.70 1.23 13.12
CA ASP A 5 -9.13 1.38 13.43
C ASP A 5 -10.04 2.40 12.73
N SER A 6 -9.70 2.98 11.57
CA SER A 6 -10.70 3.83 10.89
C SER A 6 -10.65 3.88 9.37
N ALA A 7 -10.25 2.80 8.69
CA ALA A 7 -10.58 2.63 7.26
C ALA A 7 -12.07 2.28 7.06
N ARG A 8 -12.98 2.89 7.86
CA ARG A 8 -14.37 3.01 7.45
C ARG A 8 -14.38 4.02 6.32
N SER A 9 -14.48 3.46 5.11
CA SER A 9 -15.25 3.99 3.99
C SER A 9 -15.70 5.43 4.19
N ARG A 10 -14.91 6.37 3.68
CA ARG A 10 -15.45 7.65 3.26
C ARG A 10 -15.20 7.75 1.77
N GLU A 11 -16.29 7.81 1.02
CA GLU A 11 -16.43 8.05 -0.41
C GLU A 11 -15.80 9.38 -0.90
N SER A 12 -14.92 10.00 -0.12
CA SER A 12 -14.12 11.15 -0.55
C SER A 12 -12.70 10.65 -0.73
N GLY A 13 -12.34 10.43 -2.00
CA GLY A 13 -11.13 9.75 -2.45
C GLY A 13 -9.91 9.98 -1.56
N SER A 14 -9.36 8.91 -1.02
CA SER A 14 -8.02 8.93 -0.45
C SER A 14 -7.08 9.53 -1.49
N THR A 15 -6.24 10.48 -1.10
CA THR A 15 -5.33 11.23 -1.97
C THR A 15 -4.22 10.38 -2.64
N GLY A 16 -4.32 9.06 -2.61
CA GLY A 16 -3.31 8.13 -3.11
C GLY A 16 -2.06 8.02 -2.22
N LEU A 17 -2.02 8.72 -1.09
CA LEU A 17 -0.83 8.81 -0.24
C LEU A 17 -0.43 7.48 0.42
N GLY A 18 -1.36 6.55 0.64
CA GLY A 18 -1.09 5.29 1.36
C GLY A 18 0.03 4.49 0.72
N LEU A 19 -0.05 4.23 -0.59
CA LEU A 19 0.97 3.46 -1.31
C LEU A 19 2.27 4.27 -1.48
N ALA A 20 2.19 5.60 -1.60
CA ALA A 20 3.36 6.46 -1.66
C ALA A 20 4.19 6.38 -0.35
N ILE A 21 3.52 6.38 0.81
CA ILE A 21 4.16 6.21 2.13
C ILE A 21 4.79 4.82 2.23
N VAL A 22 4.07 3.77 1.82
CA VAL A 22 4.59 2.39 1.83
C VAL A 22 5.84 2.29 0.97
N LYS A 23 5.81 2.80 -0.26
CA LYS A 23 6.95 2.79 -1.17
C LYS A 23 8.16 3.51 -0.56
N ALA A 24 7.97 4.69 0.00
CA ALA A 24 9.06 5.46 0.62
C ALA A 24 9.68 4.69 1.80
N LEU A 25 8.86 4.09 2.67
CA LEU A 25 9.36 3.31 3.81
C LEU A 25 10.12 2.07 3.33
N VAL A 26 9.55 1.30 2.42
CA VAL A 26 10.17 0.06 1.92
C VAL A 26 11.50 0.36 1.22
N SER A 27 11.55 1.40 0.37
CA SER A 27 12.80 1.84 -0.26
C SER A 27 13.84 2.33 0.75
N ALA A 28 13.43 3.03 1.82
CA ALA A 28 14.35 3.45 2.88
C ALA A 28 14.97 2.26 3.65
N HIS A 29 14.30 1.10 3.67
CA HIS A 29 14.82 -0.14 4.24
C HIS A 29 15.56 -1.00 3.20
N GLY A 30 15.85 -0.47 2.01
CA GLY A 30 16.51 -1.22 0.93
C GLY A 30 15.64 -2.32 0.31
N GLY A 31 14.34 -2.29 0.57
CA GLY A 31 13.37 -3.25 0.05
C GLY A 31 12.62 -2.77 -1.18
N GLU A 32 11.68 -3.60 -1.62
CA GLU A 32 10.82 -3.35 -2.78
C GLU A 32 9.35 -3.64 -2.47
N VAL A 33 8.44 -2.88 -3.10
CA VAL A 33 6.99 -3.13 -3.07
C VAL A 33 6.45 -3.28 -4.49
N VAL A 34 5.70 -4.36 -4.72
CA VAL A 34 5.06 -4.68 -6.02
C VAL A 34 3.56 -4.83 -5.81
N VAL A 35 2.77 -4.34 -6.77
CA VAL A 35 1.31 -4.46 -6.77
C VAL A 35 0.86 -5.17 -8.03
N GLN A 36 0.02 -6.19 -7.87
CA GLN A 36 -0.56 -6.98 -8.95
C GLN A 36 -2.08 -6.96 -8.82
N SER A 37 -2.79 -6.73 -9.92
CA SER A 37 -4.24 -6.82 -9.97
C SER A 37 -4.65 -7.42 -11.31
N GLU A 38 -5.63 -8.30 -11.29
CA GLU A 38 -6.22 -8.89 -12.49
C GLU A 38 -7.34 -8.03 -13.10
N GLY A 39 -7.63 -6.88 -12.49
CA GLY A 39 -8.66 -5.95 -12.95
C GLY A 39 -9.81 -5.75 -11.95
N PRO A 40 -10.83 -4.96 -12.34
CA PRO A 40 -11.95 -4.62 -11.47
C PRO A 40 -12.68 -5.85 -10.92
N GLY A 41 -13.01 -5.84 -9.63
CA GLY A 41 -13.75 -6.94 -8.98
C GLY A 41 -12.88 -8.15 -8.56
N GLN A 42 -11.64 -8.25 -9.03
CA GLN A 42 -10.76 -9.40 -8.75
C GLN A 42 -9.85 -9.20 -7.53
N GLY A 43 -9.88 -8.00 -6.94
CA GLY A 43 -8.97 -7.62 -5.87
C GLY A 43 -7.55 -7.31 -6.37
N SER A 44 -6.64 -7.13 -5.42
CA SER A 44 -5.25 -6.78 -5.67
C SER A 44 -4.34 -7.43 -4.64
N LYS A 45 -3.15 -7.87 -5.09
CA LYS A 45 -2.09 -8.41 -4.26
C LYS A 45 -0.96 -7.40 -4.14
N PHE A 46 -0.54 -7.13 -2.91
CA PHE A 46 0.59 -6.25 -2.58
C PHE A 46 1.69 -7.10 -1.95
N VAL A 47 2.89 -7.05 -2.50
CA VAL A 47 4.03 -7.85 -2.05
C VAL A 47 5.13 -6.89 -1.62
N VAL A 48 5.65 -7.06 -0.40
CA VAL A 48 6.77 -6.29 0.14
C VAL A 48 7.92 -7.25 0.43
N THR A 49 9.10 -6.92 -0.07
CA THR A 49 10.35 -7.65 0.16
C THR A 49 11.33 -6.73 0.87
N LEU A 50 11.94 -7.20 1.95
CA LEU A 50 12.97 -6.47 2.69
C LEU A 50 14.28 -7.28 2.69
N PRO A 51 15.46 -6.62 2.70
CA PRO A 51 16.74 -7.27 2.93
C PRO A 51 16.79 -7.96 4.30
N ARG A 52 17.71 -8.91 4.45
CA ARG A 52 17.94 -9.66 5.71
C ARG A 52 18.61 -8.82 6.79
#